data_AF-R0JII7-F1
#
_entry.id   AF-R0JII7-F1
#
_cell.length_a   1.000
_cell.length_b   1.000
_cell.length_c   1.000
_cell.angle_alpha   90.00
_cell.angle_beta   90.00
_cell.angle_gamma   90.00
#
_symmetry.space_group_name_H-M   'P 1'
#
loop_
_entity.id
_entity.type
_entity.pdbx_description
1 polymer ?
#
loop_
_entity_poly.entity_id
_entity_poly.type
_entity_poly.pdbx_seq_one_letter_code
_entity_poly.pdbx_strand_id
1 'polypeptide(L)'
;DFLMPHLIGKDLFEIWEVVNPMGLLVEELTKRNISSPEPRITRQLGVTTVLPLYFVGLYCDKKMIAEGPGETLLAAEEEAARVALRKLYGYTENRRPWDYSKPKQGWTAEKAISSN
;
A
#
# COMPACT_ATOMS: atom_id res chain seq x y z
N ASP A 1 -22.30 0.36 13.38
CA ASP A 1 -21.83 -0.18 12.10
C ASP A 1 -22.60 0.41 10.93
N PHE A 2 -22.18 1.58 10.43
CA PHE A 2 -22.83 2.20 9.26
C PHE A 2 -21.81 2.66 8.23
N LEU A 3 -20.74 3.35 8.64
CA LEU A 3 -19.77 3.91 7.69
C LEU A 3 -18.68 2.89 7.29
N MET A 4 -18.05 2.23 8.26
CA MET A 4 -16.93 1.29 8.03
C MET A 4 -17.22 0.19 7.00
N PRO A 5 -18.41 -0.44 6.96
CA PRO A 5 -18.71 -1.47 5.96
C PRO A 5 -18.63 -0.98 4.51
N HIS A 6 -18.85 0.32 4.24
CA HIS A 6 -18.77 0.88 2.88
C HIS A 6 -17.34 0.94 2.33
N LEU A 7 -16.32 0.83 3.21
CA LEU A 7 -14.91 0.83 2.82
C LEU A 7 -14.39 -0.58 2.49
N ILE A 8 -15.20 -1.63 2.70
CA ILE A 8 -14.79 -3.00 2.39
C ILE A 8 -14.68 -3.16 0.87
N GLY A 9 -13.53 -3.67 0.40
CA GLY A 9 -13.26 -3.90 -1.02
C GLY A 9 -12.88 -2.64 -1.81
N LYS A 10 -12.79 -1.47 -1.15
CA LYS A 10 -12.29 -0.23 -1.76
C LYS A 10 -10.78 -0.13 -1.61
N ASP A 11 -10.09 0.22 -2.70
CA ASP A 11 -8.64 0.44 -2.67
C ASP A 11 -8.31 1.81 -2.05
N LEU A 12 -7.10 1.96 -1.50
CA LEU A 12 -6.66 3.18 -0.85
C LEU A 12 -6.67 4.36 -1.83
N PHE A 13 -6.13 4.15 -3.04
CA PHE A 13 -6.00 5.20 -4.05
C PHE A 13 -7.27 5.39 -4.89
N GLU A 14 -8.30 4.58 -4.67
CA GLU A 14 -9.64 4.84 -5.18
C GLU A 14 -10.35 5.90 -4.31
N ILE A 15 -10.10 5.89 -3.00
CA ILE A 15 -10.66 6.86 -2.05
C ILE A 15 -9.79 8.12 -1.97
N TRP A 16 -8.48 7.94 -2.09
CA TRP A 16 -7.49 9.02 -2.03
C TRP A 16 -6.78 9.17 -3.38
N GLU A 17 -7.25 10.11 -4.18
CA GLU A 17 -6.63 10.43 -5.46
C GLU A 17 -5.26 11.09 -5.25
N VAL A 18 -4.20 10.40 -5.68
CA VAL A 18 -2.82 10.89 -5.63
C VAL A 18 -2.33 11.17 -7.04
N VAL A 19 -1.96 12.43 -7.30
CA VAL A 19 -1.49 12.91 -8.61
C VAL A 19 -0.07 12.43 -8.91
N ASN A 20 0.84 12.45 -7.92
CA ASN A 20 2.23 12.01 -8.08
C ASN A 20 2.61 10.97 -7.01
N PRO A 21 2.36 9.67 -7.25
CA PRO A 21 2.64 8.62 -6.27
C PRO A 21 4.14 8.43 -6.02
N MET A 22 4.99 8.67 -7.02
CA MET A 22 6.44 8.53 -6.86
C MET A 22 7.02 9.62 -5.97
N GLY A 23 6.60 10.88 -6.16
CA GLY A 23 7.01 11.99 -5.30
C GLY A 23 6.61 11.76 -3.85
N LEU A 24 5.36 11.33 -3.62
CA LEU A 24 4.87 10.98 -2.28
C LEU A 24 5.68 9.83 -1.67
N LEU A 25 6.04 8.81 -2.45
CA LEU A 25 6.87 7.71 -1.98
C LEU A 25 8.25 8.19 -1.53
N VAL A 26 8.90 9.07 -2.29
CA VAL A 26 10.20 9.66 -1.91
C VAL A 26 10.08 10.46 -0.61
N GLU A 27 9.02 11.26 -0.44
CA GLU A 27 8.76 11.97 0.81
C GLU A 27 8.55 11.04 2.02
N GLU A 28 7.82 9.94 1.83
CA GLU A 28 7.62 8.96 2.90
C GLU A 28 8.89 8.16 3.25
N LEU A 29 9.72 7.85 2.25
CA LEU A 29 10.99 7.16 2.46
C LEU A 29 12.00 8.08 3.15
N THR A 30 12.08 9.35 2.76
CA THR A 30 12.96 10.33 3.40
C THR A 30 12.58 10.58 4.86
N LYS A 31 11.28 10.68 5.19
CA LYS A 31 10.80 10.75 6.59
C LYS A 31 11.23 9.54 7.43
N ARG A 32 11.40 8.37 6.81
CA ARG A 32 11.78 7.11 7.47
C ARG A 32 13.29 6.81 7.41
N ASN A 33 14.09 7.74 6.88
CA ASN A 33 15.54 7.58 6.63
C ASN A 33 15.89 6.37 5.74
N ILE A 34 15.04 6.06 4.77
CA ILE A 34 15.29 5.02 3.75
C ILE A 34 15.85 5.69 2.50
N SER A 35 16.75 5.00 1.78
CA SER A 35 17.30 5.51 0.52
C SER A 35 16.23 5.69 -0.55
N SER A 36 16.51 6.59 -1.50
CA SER A 36 15.63 6.86 -2.64
C SER A 36 15.36 5.58 -3.43
N PRO A 37 14.12 5.34 -3.89
CA PRO A 37 13.80 4.17 -4.68
C PRO A 37 14.40 4.29 -6.08
N GLU A 38 15.01 3.19 -6.55
CA GLU A 38 15.52 3.03 -7.91
C GLU A 38 14.57 2.13 -8.73
N PRO A 39 13.90 2.65 -9.77
CA PRO A 39 13.07 1.84 -10.66
C PRO A 39 13.91 1.02 -11.62
N ARG A 40 13.56 -0.27 -11.79
CA ARG A 40 14.15 -1.17 -12.79
C ARG A 40 13.12 -2.09 -13.40
N ILE A 41 13.26 -2.35 -14.70
CA ILE A 41 12.42 -3.33 -15.40
C ILE A 41 12.78 -4.72 -14.89
N THR A 42 11.80 -5.45 -14.37
CA THR A 42 11.94 -6.84 -13.93
C THR A 42 11.54 -7.81 -15.03
N ARG A 43 10.47 -7.50 -15.77
CA ARG A 43 9.93 -8.31 -16.87
C ARG A 43 9.32 -7.41 -17.94
N GLN A 44 9.31 -7.88 -19.17
CA GLN A 44 8.64 -7.22 -20.28
C GLN A 44 8.11 -8.26 -21.28
N LEU A 45 6.93 -8.00 -21.83
CA LEU A 45 6.24 -8.87 -22.78
C LEU A 45 5.63 -8.01 -23.89
N GLY A 46 5.75 -8.46 -25.14
CA GLY A 46 5.08 -7.81 -26.27
C GLY A 46 5.53 -6.38 -26.55
N VAL A 47 6.79 -6.02 -26.29
CA VAL A 47 7.33 -4.65 -26.43
C VAL A 47 7.04 -4.01 -27.79
N THR A 48 6.94 -4.82 -28.86
CA THR A 48 6.67 -4.35 -30.23
C THR A 48 5.20 -4.50 -30.67
N THR A 49 4.32 -4.96 -29.78
CA THR A 49 2.90 -5.12 -30.08
C THR A 49 2.12 -3.86 -29.67
N VAL A 50 0.84 -3.80 -30.04
CA VAL A 50 -0.07 -2.72 -29.63
C VAL A 50 -0.37 -2.77 -28.14
N LEU A 51 -0.24 -3.94 -27.50
CA LEU A 51 -0.55 -4.17 -26.09
C LEU A 51 0.69 -4.72 -25.37
N PRO A 52 1.71 -3.87 -25.15
CA PRO A 52 2.88 -4.25 -24.38
C PRO A 52 2.54 -4.35 -22.88
N LEU A 53 3.29 -5.16 -22.15
CA LEU A 53 3.20 -5.29 -20.69
C LEU A 53 4.59 -5.22 -20.08
N TYR A 54 4.78 -4.24 -19.20
CA TYR A 54 6.00 -4.03 -18.44
C TYR A 54 5.76 -4.31 -16.97
N PHE A 55 6.75 -4.90 -16.31
CA PHE A 55 6.82 -4.96 -14.86
C PHE A 55 8.01 -4.13 -14.40
N VAL A 56 7.75 -3.15 -13.53
CA VAL A 56 8.77 -2.29 -12.93
C VAL A 56 8.86 -2.62 -11.44
N GLY A 57 10.05 -2.98 -11.01
CA GLY A 57 10.40 -3.17 -9.60
C GLY A 57 11.08 -1.93 -9.04
N LEU A 58 10.68 -1.51 -7.86
CA LEU A 58 11.35 -0.46 -7.08
C LEU A 58 12.31 -1.10 -6.09
N TYR A 59 13.55 -0.60 -6.07
CA TYR A 59 14.60 -1.08 -5.19
C TYR A 59 15.10 0.03 -4.27
N CYS A 60 15.25 -0.26 -2.99
CA CYS A 60 15.99 0.58 -2.04
C CYS A 60 17.16 -0.25 -1.50
N ASP A 61 18.39 0.27 -1.57
CA ASP A 61 19.60 -0.45 -1.14
C ASP A 61 19.72 -1.86 -1.74
N LYS A 62 19.42 -2.00 -3.05
CA LYS A 62 19.40 -3.27 -3.80
C LYS A 62 18.36 -4.29 -3.31
N LYS A 63 17.45 -3.92 -2.42
CA LYS A 63 16.31 -4.75 -1.98
C LYS A 63 15.04 -4.28 -2.66
N MET A 64 14.32 -5.21 -3.28
CA MET A 64 13.04 -4.92 -3.91
C MET A 64 11.99 -4.59 -2.84
N ILE A 65 11.38 -3.41 -2.93
CA ILE A 65 10.30 -2.98 -2.02
C ILE A 65 8.92 -3.29 -2.62
N ALA A 66 8.76 -3.10 -3.92
CA ALA A 66 7.51 -3.27 -4.64
C ALA A 66 7.76 -3.57 -6.12
N GLU A 67 6.75 -4.12 -6.77
CA GLU A 67 6.70 -4.37 -8.20
C GLU A 67 5.29 -4.00 -8.69
N GLY A 68 5.21 -3.38 -9.86
CA GLY A 68 3.96 -2.95 -10.48
C GLY A 68 3.93 -3.27 -11.98
N PRO A 69 2.81 -3.80 -12.50
CA PRO A 69 2.60 -3.96 -13.93
C PRO A 69 2.09 -2.67 -14.58
N GLY A 70 2.31 -2.51 -15.88
CA GLY A 70 1.72 -1.43 -16.66
C GLY A 70 1.91 -1.58 -18.16
N GLU A 71 1.06 -0.89 -18.91
CA GLU A 71 1.10 -0.87 -20.38
C GLU A 71 2.27 -0.04 -20.91
N THR A 72 2.70 0.97 -20.14
CA THR A 72 3.89 1.76 -20.42
C THR A 72 4.86 1.68 -19.25
N LEU A 73 6.13 2.00 -19.49
CA LEU A 73 7.14 2.04 -18.42
C LEU A 73 6.76 3.02 -17.32
N LEU A 74 6.23 4.19 -17.67
CA LEU A 74 5.77 5.20 -16.70
C LEU A 74 4.56 4.70 -15.90
N ALA A 75 3.56 4.10 -16.56
CA ALA A 75 2.41 3.55 -15.86
C ALA A 75 2.80 2.41 -14.89
N ALA A 76 3.72 1.54 -15.30
CA ALA A 76 4.23 0.46 -14.46
C ALA A 76 5.02 1.00 -13.25
N GLU A 77 5.81 2.06 -13.45
CA GLU A 77 6.54 2.75 -12.37
C GLU A 77 5.59 3.40 -11.36
N GLU A 78 4.57 4.12 -11.83
CA GLU A 78 3.55 4.71 -10.97
C GLU A 78 2.78 3.66 -10.17
N GLU A 79 2.41 2.54 -10.81
CA GLU A 79 1.72 1.45 -10.13
C GLU A 79 2.64 0.78 -9.10
N ALA A 80 3.92 0.60 -9.40
CA ALA A 80 4.89 0.09 -8.45
C ALA A 80 5.01 1.02 -7.23
N ALA A 81 4.96 2.34 -7.43
CA ALA A 81 4.95 3.32 -6.34
C ALA A 81 3.68 3.22 -5.48
N ARG A 82 2.50 3.06 -6.09
CA ARG A 82 1.23 2.81 -5.37
C ARG A 82 1.30 1.52 -4.56
N VAL A 83 1.83 0.43 -5.12
CA VAL A 83 2.04 -0.84 -4.39
C VAL A 83 2.97 -0.62 -3.19
N ALA A 84 4.06 0.15 -3.36
CA ALA A 84 4.99 0.45 -2.26
C ALA A 84 4.32 1.25 -1.14
N LEU A 85 3.56 2.29 -1.49
CA LEU A 85 2.82 3.11 -0.53
C LEU A 85 1.76 2.30 0.23
N ARG A 86 1.01 1.41 -0.45
CA ARG A 86 0.07 0.48 0.21
C ARG A 86 0.76 -0.38 1.26
N LYS A 87 1.95 -0.91 0.94
CA LYS A 87 2.78 -1.65 1.91
C LYS A 87 3.24 -0.77 3.07
N LEU A 88 3.68 0.46 2.79
CA LEU A 88 4.16 1.40 3.81
C LEU A 88 3.08 1.86 4.80
N TYR A 89 1.82 1.95 4.35
CA TYR A 89 0.66 2.30 5.17
C TYR A 89 -0.05 1.09 5.77
N GLY A 90 0.33 -0.14 5.40
CA GLY A 90 -0.33 -1.36 5.85
C GLY A 90 -1.72 -1.57 5.26
N TYR A 91 -2.08 -0.85 4.20
CA TYR A 91 -3.33 -1.02 3.45
C TYR A 91 -3.12 -1.95 2.26
N THR A 92 -2.64 -3.16 2.53
CA THR A 92 -2.48 -4.21 1.53
C THR A 92 -3.74 -5.08 1.47
N GLU A 93 -3.94 -5.79 0.36
CA GLU A 93 -5.06 -6.73 0.20
C GLU A 93 -5.02 -7.89 1.22
N ASN A 94 -3.83 -8.27 1.65
CA ASN A 94 -3.62 -9.34 2.63
C ASN A 94 -3.68 -8.85 4.10
N ARG A 95 -4.20 -7.65 4.36
CA ARG A 95 -4.35 -7.13 5.73
C ARG A 95 -5.39 -7.92 6.53
N ARG A 96 -5.28 -7.86 7.87
CA ARG A 96 -6.30 -8.44 8.74
C ARG A 96 -7.65 -7.75 8.51
N PRO A 97 -8.76 -8.50 8.32
CA PRO A 97 -10.09 -7.91 8.23
C PRO A 97 -10.45 -7.08 9.47
N TRP A 98 -11.30 -6.08 9.29
CA TRP A 98 -11.78 -5.26 10.39
C TRP A 98 -12.60 -6.11 11.38
N ASP A 99 -12.32 -5.94 12.67
CA ASP A 99 -13.03 -6.66 13.72
C ASP A 99 -14.34 -5.92 14.07
N TYR A 100 -15.47 -6.52 13.70
CA TYR A 100 -16.81 -6.02 14.02
C TYR A 100 -17.37 -6.68 15.30
N SER A 101 -16.56 -7.42 16.06
CA SER A 101 -17.01 -8.00 17.33
C SER A 101 -17.30 -6.91 18.36
N LYS A 102 -18.27 -7.18 19.25
CA LYS A 102 -18.56 -6.28 20.36
C LYS A 102 -17.32 -6.21 21.26
N PRO A 103 -16.91 -5.01 21.72
CA PRO A 103 -15.80 -4.89 22.66
C PRO A 103 -16.12 -5.73 23.89
N LYS A 104 -15.15 -6.53 24.36
CA LYS A 104 -15.33 -7.35 25.56
C LYS A 104 -15.58 -6.42 26.76
N GLN A 105 -16.82 -6.36 27.24
CA GLN A 105 -17.15 -5.80 28.55
C GLN A 105 -16.48 -6.67 29.60
N GLY A 106 -15.33 -6.26 30.14
CA GLY A 106 -14.64 -7.10 31.12
C GLY A 106 -13.31 -6.63 31.67
N TRP A 107 -12.95 -5.35 31.58
CA TRP A 107 -11.72 -4.89 32.29
C TRP A 107 -11.90 -3.68 33.21
N THR A 108 -12.98 -2.91 33.05
CA THR A 108 -13.20 -1.69 33.84
C THR A 108 -14.11 -1.91 35.05
N ALA A 109 -15.03 -2.89 35.04
CA ALA A 109 -15.95 -3.10 36.16
C ALA A 109 -15.31 -3.87 37.33
N GLU A 110 -14.57 -4.95 37.07
CA GLU A 110 -14.01 -5.79 38.15
C GLU A 110 -12.90 -5.09 38.96
N LYS A 111 -12.09 -4.21 38.33
CA LYS A 111 -11.07 -3.42 39.05
C LYS A 111 -11.66 -2.33 39.95
N ALA A 112 -12.87 -1.84 39.67
CA ALA A 112 -13.54 -0.83 40.49
C ALA A 112 -14.20 -1.44 41.74
N ILE A 113 -14.49 -2.75 41.73
CA ILE A 113 -15.17 -3.44 42.83
C ILE A 113 -14.15 -4.09 43.78
N SER A 114 -12.95 -4.45 43.28
CA SER A 114 -11.86 -5.02 44.08
C SER A 114 -11.02 -3.99 44.88
N SER A 115 -11.37 -2.70 44.83
CA SER A 115 -10.64 -1.61 45.49
C SER A 115 -11.38 -0.96 46.67
N ASN A 116 -12.43 -1.61 47.21
CA ASN A 116 -13.08 -1.25 48.47
C ASN A 116 -12.87 -2.32 49.55
#